data_AF-A0A2X2TNT8-F1
#
_entry.id   AF-A0A2X2TNT8-F1
#
_cell.length_a   1.000
_cell.length_b   1.000
_cell.length_c   1.000
_cell.angle_alpha   90.00
_cell.angle_beta   90.00
_cell.angle_gamma   90.00
#
_symmetry.space_group_name_H-M   'P 1'
#
loop_
_entity.id
_entity.type
_entity.pdbx_description
1 polymer ?
#
loop_
_entity_poly.entity_id
_entity_poly.type
_entity_poly.pdbx_seq_one_letter_code
_entity_poly.pdbx_strand_id
1 'polypeptide(L)'
;MTITDIYHPYEDIFIPIEQQDIEVSEIFIGENSKIYNNVVILPGTKLGKHTTVGANSVVSGIFLDYCVIVGAPAKIVKRYCFEEQKWKKTDNNGNFID
;
A
#
# COMPACT_ATOMS: atom_id res chain seq x y z
N MET A 1 -5.61 -0.64 -12.92
CA MET A 1 -5.38 -1.00 -11.51
C MET A 1 -4.81 -2.39 -11.53
N THR A 2 -3.71 -2.60 -10.81
CA THR A 2 -3.01 -3.89 -10.75
C THR A 2 -2.88 -4.28 -9.29
N ILE A 3 -3.23 -5.53 -8.98
CA ILE A 3 -3.08 -6.13 -7.65
C ILE A 3 -2.40 -7.47 -7.93
N THR A 4 -1.21 -7.69 -7.36
CA THR A 4 -0.44 -8.91 -7.59
C THR A 4 0.19 -9.38 -6.29
N ASP A 5 -0.01 -10.66 -5.99
CA ASP A 5 0.59 -11.38 -4.87
C ASP A 5 1.91 -12.07 -5.25
N ILE A 6 2.34 -11.95 -6.51
CA ILE A 6 3.56 -12.58 -7.04
C ILE A 6 4.71 -11.58 -7.05
N TYR A 7 5.83 -11.95 -6.43
CA TYR A 7 7.11 -11.29 -6.53
C TYR A 7 8.08 -12.18 -7.33
N HIS A 8 8.76 -11.58 -8.30
CA HIS A 8 9.87 -12.21 -9.03
C HIS A 8 11.18 -11.71 -8.42
N PRO A 9 11.73 -12.37 -7.39
CA PRO A 9 13.01 -11.99 -6.83
C PRO A 9 14.11 -12.17 -7.89
N TYR A 10 15.09 -11.27 -7.88
CA TYR A 10 16.30 -11.39 -8.70
C TYR A 10 17.51 -11.46 -7.76
N GLU A 11 17.78 -12.67 -7.28
CA GLU A 11 18.79 -12.93 -6.25
C GLU A 11 20.06 -13.55 -6.86
N ASP A 12 19.92 -14.38 -7.89
CA ASP A 12 21.05 -14.97 -8.61
C ASP A 12 21.22 -14.35 -10.00
N ILE A 13 22.35 -13.70 -10.24
CA ILE A 13 22.64 -13.04 -11.52
C ILE A 13 22.98 -14.02 -12.66
N PHE A 14 23.26 -15.28 -12.35
CA PHE A 14 23.62 -16.31 -13.34
C PHE A 14 22.42 -17.11 -13.85
N ILE A 15 21.26 -16.96 -13.21
CA ILE A 15 20.01 -17.64 -13.58
C ILE A 15 19.06 -16.61 -14.19
N PRO A 16 18.53 -16.80 -15.41
CA PRO A 16 17.49 -15.93 -15.97
C PRO A 16 16.31 -15.78 -15.01
N ILE A 17 15.71 -14.58 -14.95
CA ILE A 17 14.62 -14.31 -13.99
C ILE A 17 13.42 -15.25 -14.16
N GLU A 18 13.18 -15.73 -15.39
CA GLU A 18 12.10 -16.68 -15.68
C GLU A 18 12.36 -18.10 -15.13
N GLN A 19 13.60 -18.38 -14.72
CA GLN A 19 14.04 -19.66 -14.16
C GLN A 19 14.29 -19.60 -12.65
N GLN A 20 14.13 -18.43 -12.02
CA GLN A 20 14.23 -18.27 -10.57
C GLN A 20 12.85 -18.49 -9.92
N ASP A 21 12.85 -18.98 -8.68
CA ASP A 21 11.62 -19.23 -7.93
C ASP A 21 10.86 -17.93 -7.66
N ILE A 22 9.53 -18.00 -7.72
CA ILE A 22 8.66 -16.87 -7.35
C ILE A 22 8.31 -16.92 -5.87
N GLU A 23 8.09 -15.75 -5.29
CA GLU A 23 7.53 -15.62 -3.94
C GLU A 23 6.06 -15.18 -4.05
N VAL A 24 5.18 -15.83 -3.28
CA VAL A 24 3.76 -15.48 -3.21
C VAL A 24 3.44 -14.95 -1.83
N SER A 25 2.85 -13.77 -1.75
CA SER A 25 2.47 -13.13 -0.49
C SER A 25 1.05 -12.59 -0.53
N GLU A 26 0.22 -13.05 0.40
CA GLU A 26 -1.19 -12.67 0.52
C GLU A 26 -1.36 -11.14 0.63
N ILE A 27 -2.35 -10.63 -0.09
CA ILE A 27 -2.78 -9.23 -0.02
C ILE A 27 -4.10 -9.14 0.74
N PHE A 28 -4.19 -8.18 1.66
CA PHE A 28 -5.41 -7.88 2.39
C PHE A 28 -5.89 -6.46 2.08
N ILE A 29 -7.16 -6.32 1.70
CA ILE A 29 -7.83 -5.02 1.51
C ILE A 29 -9.02 -4.96 2.48
N GLY A 30 -8.89 -4.11 3.49
CA GLY A 30 -9.92 -3.92 4.50
C GLY A 30 -11.22 -3.35 3.94
N GLU A 31 -12.31 -3.66 4.62
CA GLU A 31 -13.67 -3.24 4.26
C GLU A 31 -13.77 -1.72 4.04
N ASN A 32 -14.65 -1.32 3.12
CA ASN A 32 -14.94 0.09 2.81
C ASN A 32 -13.71 0.90 2.32
N SER A 33 -12.67 0.22 1.82
CA SER A 33 -11.52 0.85 1.19
C SER A 33 -11.82 1.24 -0.27
N LYS A 34 -11.19 2.31 -0.74
CA LYS A 34 -11.29 2.80 -2.11
C LYS A 34 -9.92 2.83 -2.77
N ILE A 35 -9.78 2.09 -3.86
CA ILE A 35 -8.61 2.11 -4.72
C ILE A 35 -8.94 2.90 -5.98
N TYR A 36 -8.21 3.99 -6.22
CA TYR A 36 -8.41 4.84 -7.39
C TYR A 36 -7.68 4.31 -8.63
N ASN A 37 -7.87 5.00 -9.75
CA ASN A 37 -7.38 4.58 -11.06
C ASN A 37 -5.85 4.44 -11.10
N ASN A 38 -5.38 3.46 -11.87
CA ASN A 38 -3.96 3.18 -12.12
C ASN A 38 -3.10 2.95 -10.85
N VAL A 39 -3.71 2.52 -9.74
CA VAL A 39 -2.97 2.03 -8.58
C VAL A 39 -2.34 0.67 -8.87
N VAL A 40 -1.13 0.46 -8.36
CA VAL A 40 -0.43 -0.82 -8.27
C VAL A 40 -0.31 -1.21 -6.79
N ILE A 41 -0.83 -2.37 -6.41
CA ILE A 41 -0.67 -2.97 -5.08
C ILE A 41 0.28 -4.15 -5.21
N LEU A 42 1.39 -4.08 -4.46
CA LEU A 42 2.47 -5.06 -4.48
C LEU A 42 2.23 -6.22 -3.49
N PRO A 43 2.92 -7.37 -3.66
CA PRO A 43 2.76 -8.55 -2.83
C PRO A 43 2.92 -8.25 -1.34
N GLY A 44 2.16 -8.95 -0.50
CA GLY A 44 2.22 -8.79 0.97
C GLY A 44 1.60 -7.50 1.51
N THR A 45 1.03 -6.64 0.65
CA THR A 45 0.39 -5.39 1.09
C THR A 45 -0.86 -5.67 1.93
N LYS A 46 -0.98 -4.98 3.06
CA LYS A 46 -2.16 -5.03 3.94
C LYS A 46 -2.73 -3.63 4.13
N LEU A 47 -3.94 -3.39 3.64
CA LEU A 47 -4.67 -2.15 3.84
C LEU A 47 -5.73 -2.36 4.93
N GLY A 48 -5.72 -1.52 5.97
CA GLY A 48 -6.79 -1.45 6.96
C GLY A 48 -8.12 -1.00 6.37
N LYS A 49 -9.18 -1.02 7.18
CA LYS A 49 -10.54 -0.60 6.82
C LYS A 49 -10.59 0.90 6.48
N HIS A 50 -11.54 1.30 5.65
CA HIS A 50 -11.74 2.71 5.28
C HIS A 50 -10.48 3.40 4.72
N THR A 51 -9.64 2.64 4.02
CA THR A 51 -8.41 3.17 3.42
C THR A 51 -8.69 3.70 2.02
N THR A 52 -8.23 4.92 1.74
CA THR A 52 -8.28 5.51 0.39
C THR A 52 -6.89 5.54 -0.22
N VAL A 53 -6.72 4.89 -1.37
CA VAL A 53 -5.47 4.93 -2.15
C VAL A 53 -5.65 5.81 -3.37
N GLY A 54 -4.93 6.94 -3.43
CA GLY A 54 -5.01 7.89 -4.54
C GLY A 54 -4.50 7.33 -5.87
N ALA A 55 -4.94 7.94 -6.98
CA ALA A 55 -4.59 7.49 -8.32
C ALA A 55 -3.07 7.47 -8.57
N ASN A 56 -2.61 6.57 -9.46
CA ASN A 56 -1.20 6.39 -9.82
C ASN A 56 -0.26 6.04 -8.64
N SER A 57 -0.78 5.48 -7.55
CA SER A 57 0.06 5.09 -6.40
C SER A 57 0.66 3.69 -6.57
N VAL A 58 1.88 3.49 -6.07
CA VAL A 58 2.55 2.18 -5.96
C VAL A 58 2.66 1.81 -4.49
N VAL A 59 1.82 0.89 -4.04
CA VAL A 59 1.60 0.58 -2.63
C VAL A 59 2.31 -0.71 -2.25
N SER A 60 3.14 -0.64 -1.22
CA SER A 60 3.80 -1.77 -0.58
C SER A 60 3.86 -1.52 0.92
N GLY A 61 3.53 -2.55 1.71
CA GLY A 61 3.61 -2.51 3.17
C GLY A 61 2.27 -2.70 3.88
N ILE A 62 2.28 -2.44 5.19
CA ILE A 62 1.13 -2.61 6.08
C ILE A 62 0.64 -1.24 6.51
N PHE A 63 -0.63 -0.96 6.27
CA PHE A 63 -1.27 0.32 6.53
C PHE A 63 -2.46 0.15 7.47
N LEU A 64 -2.57 1.07 8.43
CA LEU A 64 -3.63 1.08 9.45
C LEU A 64 -5.00 1.44 8.84
N ASP A 65 -6.06 1.22 9.63
CA ASP A 65 -7.40 1.68 9.28
C ASP A 65 -7.45 3.22 9.14
N TYR A 66 -8.41 3.72 8.36
CA TYR A 66 -8.72 5.14 8.18
C TYR A 66 -7.51 5.98 7.71
N CYS A 67 -6.84 5.49 6.66
CA CYS A 67 -5.71 6.16 6.03
C CYS A 67 -6.05 6.72 4.64
N VAL A 68 -5.42 7.83 4.27
CA VAL A 68 -5.29 8.29 2.88
C VAL A 68 -3.84 8.07 2.44
N ILE A 69 -3.64 7.24 1.43
CA ILE A 69 -2.33 6.78 0.96
C ILE A 69 -2.14 7.25 -0.48
N VAL A 70 -1.01 7.89 -0.79
CA VAL A 70 -0.70 8.35 -2.15
C VAL A 70 0.79 8.22 -2.48
N GLY A 71 1.11 8.17 -3.77
CA GLY A 71 2.48 8.29 -4.29
C GLY A 71 3.13 6.96 -4.68
N ALA A 72 4.38 7.03 -5.12
CA ALA A 72 5.20 5.88 -5.52
C ALA A 72 6.67 6.15 -5.08
N PRO A 73 7.15 5.56 -3.97
CA PRO A 73 6.44 4.65 -3.07
C PRO A 73 5.30 5.36 -2.32
N ALA A 74 4.18 4.66 -2.15
CA ALA A 74 3.01 5.24 -1.50
C ALA A 74 3.24 5.46 0.00
N LYS A 75 2.78 6.60 0.52
CA LYS A 75 2.87 6.99 1.93
C LYS A 75 1.52 7.45 2.45
N ILE A 76 1.31 7.33 3.75
CA ILE A 76 0.14 7.90 4.43
C ILE A 76 0.32 9.42 4.42
N VAL A 77 -0.64 10.15 3.86
CA VAL A 77 -0.66 11.63 3.85
C VAL A 77 -1.71 12.20 4.78
N LYS A 78 -2.73 11.41 5.11
CA LYS A 78 -3.74 11.75 6.12
C LYS A 78 -4.19 10.52 6.89
N ARG A 79 -4.55 10.73 8.14
CA ARG A 79 -5.27 9.75 8.97
C ARG A 79 -6.48 10.41 9.61
N TYR A 80 -7.51 9.62 9.86
CA TYR A 80 -8.66 10.11 10.62
C TYR A 80 -8.32 10.14 12.12
N CYS A 81 -8.44 11.32 12.73
CA CYS A 81 -8.33 11.49 14.17
C CYS A 81 -9.73 11.37 14.78
N PHE A 82 -9.95 10.32 15.57
CA PHE A 82 -11.24 10.06 16.21
C PHE A 82 -11.56 11.06 17.32
N GLU A 83 -10.55 11.52 18.06
CA GLU A 83 -10.71 12.50 19.13
C GLU A 83 -11.21 13.85 18.60
N GLU A 84 -10.63 14.31 17.48
CA GLU A 84 -10.98 15.60 16.86
C GLU A 84 -12.00 15.47 15.72
N GLN A 85 -12.48 14.26 15.44
CA GLN A 85 -13.41 13.93 14.35
C GLN A 85 -13.04 14.54 12.98
N LYS A 86 -11.74 14.54 12.65
CA LYS A 86 -11.24 15.14 11.41
C LYS A 86 -10.07 14.40 10.82
N TRP A 87 -9.88 14.56 9.51
CA TRP A 87 -8.67 14.10 8.81
C TRP A 87 -7.51 15.04 9.12
N LYS A 88 -6.45 14.51 9.73
CA LYS A 88 -5.21 15.23 10.03
C LYS A 88 -4.11 14.78 9.08
N LYS A 89 -3.19 15.70 8.76
CA LYS A 89 -2.00 15.38 7.96
C LYS A 89 -1.08 14.48 8.78
N THR A 90 -0.26 13.72 8.07
CA THR A 90 0.77 12.89 8.69
C THR A 90 2.16 13.19 8.12
N ASP A 91 3.19 12.87 8.89
CA ASP A 91 4.54 12.74 8.39
C ASP A 91 4.68 11.48 7.49
N ASN A 92 5.88 11.25 6.95
CA ASN A 92 6.16 10.08 6.13
C ASN A 92 6.06 8.74 6.88
N ASN A 93 6.01 8.78 8.21
CA ASN A 93 5.88 7.61 9.08
C ASN A 93 4.41 7.37 9.49
N GLY A 94 3.47 8.23 9.08
CA GLY A 94 2.06 8.12 9.45
C GLY A 94 1.73 8.68 10.84
N ASN A 95 2.63 9.43 11.47
CA ASN A 95 2.36 10.16 12.70
C ASN A 95 1.65 11.46 12.37
N PHE A 96 0.68 11.86 13.21
CA PHE A 96 0.01 13.14 13.02
C PHE A 96 1.02 14.29 13.11
N ILE A 97 0.92 15.20 12.15
CA ILE A 97 1.60 16.48 12.19
C ILE A 97 0.53 17.55 12.36
N ASP A 98 0.62 18.30 13.46
CA ASP A 98 -0.25 19.45 13.74
C ASP A 98 0.09 20.62 12.81
#